data_AF-A0A257PHU3-F1
#
_entry.id   AF-A0A257PHU3-F1
#
_cell.length_a   1.000
_cell.length_b   1.000
_cell.length_c   1.000
_cell.angle_alpha   90.00
_cell.angle_beta   90.00
_cell.angle_gamma   90.00
#
_symmetry.space_group_name_H-M   'P 1'
#
loop_
_entity.id
_entity.type
_entity.pdbx_description
1 polymer ?
#
loop_
_entity_poly.entity_id
_entity_poly.type
_entity_poly.pdbx_seq_one_letter_code
_entity_poly.pdbx_strand_id
1 'polypeptide(L)' 'MRWEYRGFEHLSHSTVEGKPGLVCFWHERLALMPMLSMEARRRGATMPTNVLGSGHRDGRFMATVISRFGLGTVIGSRQR' A
#
# COMPACT_ATOMS: atom_id res chain seq x y z
N MET A 1 7.30 0.02 22.02
CA MET A 1 7.99 -0.40 20.78
C MET A 1 7.98 0.79 19.82
N ARG A 2 9.15 1.24 19.35
CA ARG A 2 9.29 2.42 18.45
C ARG A 2 9.59 1.92 17.04
N TRP A 3 8.87 2.43 16.05
CA TRP A 3 9.13 2.14 14.64
C TRP A 3 10.36 2.92 14.17
N GLU A 4 11.22 2.25 13.42
CA GLU A 4 12.33 2.86 12.71
C GLU A 4 12.06 2.71 11.21
N TYR A 5 12.15 3.82 10.48
CA TYR A 5 11.96 3.86 9.03
C TYR A 5 13.30 4.17 8.38
N ARG A 6 13.83 3.23 7.60
CA ARG A 6 15.05 3.41 6.81
C ARG A 6 14.68 3.58 5.34
N GLY A 7 15.27 4.55 4.65
CA GLY A 7 15.03 4.75 3.23
C GLY A 7 13.68 5.42 2.89
N PHE A 8 13.04 6.09 3.85
CA PHE A 8 11.71 6.66 3.66
C PHE A 8 11.68 7.83 2.65
N GLU A 9 12.82 8.50 2.48
CA GLU A 9 13.05 9.57 1.50
C GLU A 9 12.73 9.16 0.05
N HIS A 10 12.87 7.88 -0.28
CA HIS A 10 12.50 7.35 -1.60
C HIS A 10 10.98 7.34 -1.81
N LEU A 11 10.20 7.24 -0.72
CA LEU A 11 8.74 7.29 -0.77
C LEU A 11 8.24 8.73 -0.89
N SER A 12 8.92 9.71 -0.28
CA SER A 12 8.53 11.13 -0.44
C SER A 12 8.68 11.62 -1.88
N HIS A 13 9.70 11.16 -2.62
CA HIS A 13 9.86 11.49 -4.04
C HIS A 13 8.71 11.00 -4.93
N SER A 14 8.09 9.86 -4.60
CA SER A 14 6.94 9.34 -5.35
C SER A 14 5.60 9.91 -4.86
N THR A 15 5.48 10.22 -3.57
CA THR A 15 4.18 10.60 -3.00
C THR A 15 3.95 12.10 -2.89
N VAL A 16 4.99 12.89 -2.65
CA VAL A 16 4.89 14.35 -2.46
C VAL A 16 5.08 15.10 -3.78
N GLU A 17 5.97 14.62 -4.66
CA GLU A 17 6.16 15.20 -6.00
C GLU A 17 5.13 14.73 -7.04
N GLY A 18 4.16 13.90 -6.64
CA GLY A 18 3.08 13.41 -7.50
C GLY A 18 3.50 12.40 -8.57
N LYS A 19 4.65 11.73 -8.40
CA LYS A 19 5.16 10.74 -9.37
C LYS A 19 4.71 9.32 -8.98
N PRO A 20 4.05 8.56 -9.88
CA PRO A 20 3.61 7.20 -9.53
C PRO A 20 4.80 6.32 -9.11
N GLY A 21 4.59 5.52 -8.06
CA GLY A 21 5.60 4.60 -7.53
C GLY A 21 5.01 3.23 -7.22
N LEU A 22 5.87 2.20 -7.24
CA LEU A 22 5.52 0.84 -6.84
C LEU A 22 6.20 0.52 -5.51
N VAL A 23 5.40 0.07 -4.55
CA VAL A 23 5.91 -0.45 -3.27
C VAL A 23 5.71 -1.95 -3.25
N CYS A 24 6.82 -2.67 -3.17
CA CYS A 24 6.84 -4.13 -3.14
C CYS A 24 7.10 -4.62 -1.73
N PHE A 25 6.37 -5.66 -1.32
CA PHE A 25 6.54 -6.32 -0.03
C PHE A 25 6.79 -7.81 -0.26
N TRP A 26 7.64 -8.39 0.57
CA TRP A 26 7.69 -9.84 0.74
C TRP A 26 6.38 -10.34 1.37
N HIS A 27 6.00 -11.58 1.06
CA HIS A 27 4.71 -12.13 1.48
C HIS A 27 4.55 -12.12 3.00
N GLU A 28 5.59 -12.47 3.75
CA GLU A 28 5.56 -12.44 5.23
C GLU A 28 5.51 -11.03 5.83
N ARG A 29 5.63 -9.97 5.00
CA ARG A 29 5.64 -8.57 5.42
C ARG A 29 4.43 -7.78 4.91
N LEU A 30 3.46 -8.41 4.26
CA LEU A 30 2.25 -7.72 3.75
C LEU A 30 1.48 -6.98 4.84
N ALA A 31 1.49 -7.50 6.08
CA ALA A 31 0.85 -6.84 7.21
C ALA A 31 1.47 -5.48 7.59
N LEU A 32 2.67 -5.15 7.10
CA LEU A 32 3.32 -3.84 7.31
C LEU A 32 2.83 -2.77 6.33
N MET A 33 2.19 -3.15 5.24
CA MET A 33 1.73 -2.22 4.21
C MET A 33 0.77 -1.15 4.74
N PRO A 34 -0.25 -1.47 5.58
CA PRO A 34 -1.08 -0.44 6.20
C PRO A 34 -0.30 0.54 7.06
N MET A 35 0.70 0.06 7.81
CA MET A 35 1.56 0.92 8.64
C MET A 35 2.35 1.91 7.81
N LEU A 36 2.90 1.46 6.67
CA LEU A 36 3.60 2.35 5.73
C LEU A 36 2.65 3.40 5.13
N SER A 37 1.44 2.99 4.73
CA SER A 37 0.44 3.90 4.15
C SER A 37 -0.02 4.97 5.14
N MET A 38 -0.30 4.58 6.39
CA MET A 38 -0.67 5.53 7.44
C MET A 38 0.46 6.52 7.73
N GLU A 39 1.71 6.06 7.78
CA GLU A 39 2.86 6.92 8.01
C GLU A 39 3.12 7.88 6.83
N ALA A 40 3.00 7.41 5.59
CA ALA A 40 3.10 8.24 4.40
C ALA A 40 2.07 9.38 4.42
N ARG A 41 0.81 9.07 4.76
CA ARG A 41 -0.27 10.06 4.89
C ARG A 41 0.03 11.08 6.00
N ARG A 42 0.52 10.64 7.16
CA ARG A 42 0.93 11.53 8.25
C ARG A 42 2.03 12.51 7.83
N ARG A 43 2.89 12.12 6.88
CA ARG A 43 3.97 12.94 6.34
C ARG A 43 3.60 13.73 5.08
N GLY A 44 2.32 13.78 4.72
CA GLY A 44 1.82 14.63 3.63
C GLY A 44 1.69 13.93 2.27
N ALA A 45 1.78 12.60 2.20
CA ALA A 45 1.44 11.87 0.97
C ALA A 45 -0.05 12.08 0.62
N THR A 46 -0.31 12.65 -0.55
CA THR A 46 -1.68 12.95 -1.03
C THR A 46 -2.17 11.96 -2.08
N MET A 47 -1.26 11.18 -2.68
CA MET A 47 -1.59 10.24 -3.74
C MET A 47 -2.39 9.03 -3.23
N PRO A 48 -3.40 8.56 -3.99
CA PRO A 48 -4.13 7.35 -3.63
C PRO A 48 -3.20 6.14 -3.66
N THR A 49 -3.26 5.32 -2.60
CA THR A 49 -2.49 4.08 -2.50
C THR A 49 -3.39 2.90 -2.79
N ASN A 50 -3.05 2.12 -3.81
CA ASN A 50 -3.80 0.94 -4.23
C ASN A 50 -2.95 -0.32 -4.11
N VAL A 51 -3.59 -1.41 -3.72
CA VAL A 51 -2.95 -2.72 -3.57
C VAL A 51 -3.37 -3.60 -4.73
N LEU A 52 -2.40 -4.23 -5.39
CA LEU A 52 -2.67 -5.23 -6.40
C LEU A 52 -3.04 -6.55 -5.71
N GLY A 53 -4.27 -7.00 -5.90
CA GLY A 53 -4.81 -8.24 -5.33
C GLY A 53 -5.29 -9.21 -6.40
N SER A 54 -5.52 -10.47 -6.00
CA SER A 54 -6.15 -11.48 -6.86
C SER A 54 -7.68 -11.42 -6.80
N GLY A 55 -8.36 -11.91 -7.85
CA GLY A 55 -9.81 -11.99 -7.90
C GLY A 55 -10.43 -13.14 -7.08
N HIS A 56 -9.61 -13.94 -6.41
CA HIS A 56 -10.05 -15.09 -5.61
C HIS A 56 -10.71 -14.65 -4.29
N ARG A 57 -11.36 -15.61 -3.61
CA ARG A 57 -12.08 -15.37 -2.34
C ARG A 57 -11.19 -14.67 -1.30
N ASP A 58 -9.95 -15.10 -1.18
CA ASP A 58 -8.99 -14.57 -0.21
C ASP A 58 -8.52 -13.16 -0.58
N GLY A 59 -8.36 -12.88 -1.87
CA GLY A 59 -8.06 -11.53 -2.37
C GLY A 59 -9.19 -10.53 -2.06
N ARG A 60 -10.45 -10.95 -2.18
CA ARG A 60 -11.62 -10.14 -1.77
C ARG A 60 -11.70 -9.91 -0.26
N PHE A 61 -11.39 -10.94 0.53
CA PHE A 61 -11.32 -10.79 1.99
C PHE A 61 -10.22 -9.80 2.37
N MET A 62 -9.02 -9.96 1.82
CA MET A 62 -7.91 -9.03 2.03
C MET A 62 -8.29 -7.61 1.63
N ALA A 63 -8.92 -7.40 0.47
CA ALA A 63 -9.40 -6.09 0.02
C ALA A 63 -10.30 -5.40 1.07
N THR A 64 -11.17 -6.17 1.71
CA THR A 64 -12.09 -5.69 2.76
C THR A 64 -11.36 -5.33 4.06
N VAL A 65 -10.26 -6.01 4.36
CA VAL A 65 -9.41 -5.70 5.52
C VAL A 65 -8.60 -4.44 5.24
N ILE A 66 -7.94 -4.34 4.09
CA ILE A 66 -7.03 -3.23 3.77
C ILE A 66 -7.77 -1.92 3.54
N SER A 67 -9.03 -1.96 3.07
CA SER A 67 -9.84 -0.75 2.88
C SER A 67 -10.10 0.02 4.18
N ARG A 68 -10.13 -0.67 5.33
CA ARG A 68 -10.23 -0.05 6.66
C ARG A 68 -9.03 0.85 7.00
N PHE A 69 -7.91 0.67 6.31
CA PHE A 69 -6.71 1.48 6.45
C PHE A 69 -6.61 2.59 5.40
N GLY A 70 -7.67 2.79 4.60
CA GLY A 70 -7.70 3.81 3.54
C GLY A 70 -6.94 3.41 2.26
N LEU A 71 -6.67 2.12 2.08
CA LEU A 71 -6.04 1.55 0.89
C LEU A 71 -7.11 1.07 -0.11
N GLY A 72 -6.97 1.46 -1.37
CA GLY A 72 -7.76 0.87 -2.45
C GLY A 72 -7.23 -0.50 -2.87
N THR A 73 -8.01 -1.24 -3.65
CA THR A 73 -7.57 -2.51 -4.24
C THR A 73 -7.83 -2.51 -5.73
N VAL A 74 -6.85 -2.93 -6.51
CA VAL A 74 -6.97 -3.22 -7.94
C VAL A 74 -6.80 -4.72 -8.14
N ILE A 75 -7.72 -5.35 -8.87
CA ILE A 75 -7.63 -6.79 -9.15
C ILE A 75 -6.75 -7.03 -10.38
N GLY A 76 -5.63 -7.73 -10.18
CA GLY A 76 -4.79 -8.25 -11.24
C GLY A 76 -5.37 -9.54 -11.80
N SER A 77 -5.47 -9.60 -13.13
CA SER A 77 -6.07 -10.66 -13.97
C SER A 77 -7.60 -10.85 -13.84
N ARG A 78 -8.31 -10.28 -14.82
CA ARG A 78 -9.53 -10.90 -15.37
C ARG A 78 -9.06 -11.76 -16.54
N GLN A 79 -9.28 -13.08 -16.50
CA GLN A 79 -9.31 -13.84 -17.75
C GLN A 79 -10.37 -13.18 -18.64
N ARG A 80 -9.97 -12.79 -19.84
CA ARG A 80 -10.84 -12.19 -20.85
C ARG A 80 -11.00 -13.19 -21.98
#